data_AF-A0A135SJH2-F1
#
_entry.id   AF-A0A135SJH2-F1
#
_cell.length_a   1.000
_cell.length_b   1.000
_cell.length_c   1.000
_cell.angle_alpha   90.00
_cell.angle_beta   90.00
_cell.angle_gamma   90.00
#
_symmetry.space_group_name_H-M   'P 1'
#
loop_
_entity.id
_entity.type
_entity.pdbx_description
1 polymer ?
#
loop_
_entity_poly.entity_id
_entity_poly.type
_entity_poly.pdbx_seq_one_letter_code
_entity_poly.pdbx_strand_id
1 'polypeptide(L)'
;MAATLPNVSADLIWEVVRAQNAFLVNRNDAGGLQLSRDPLNLVNKHSRKYAGFVNDKAIGVVPNEKGGVKVISKNQKNFNKPSKGYTEVTYGGNKSSRKTYSAVARQAAAGGYRGDLREAAVQRVSAIRRSQRAVKATPEKKPRGVKAKAAAAAEAEA
;
A
#
# COMPACT_ATOMS: atom_id res chain seq x y z
N MET A 1 0.97 -16.29 30.06
CA MET A 1 0.15 -15.07 29.90
C MET A 1 -1.06 -15.47 29.08
N ALA A 2 -2.24 -15.59 29.69
CA ALA A 2 -3.47 -15.92 28.97
C ALA A 2 -3.72 -14.87 27.87
N ALA A 3 -4.00 -15.30 26.65
CA ALA A 3 -4.33 -14.41 25.56
C ALA A 3 -5.67 -13.73 25.87
N THR A 4 -5.67 -12.43 26.14
CA THR A 4 -6.88 -11.62 26.27
C THR A 4 -7.50 -11.45 24.88
N LEU A 5 -8.33 -12.42 24.49
CA LEU A 5 -9.12 -12.33 23.26
C LEU A 5 -10.19 -11.24 23.45
N PRO A 6 -10.45 -10.40 22.44
CA PRO A 6 -11.56 -9.44 22.51
C PRO A 6 -12.88 -10.20 22.64
N ASN A 7 -13.84 -9.63 23.38
CA ASN A 7 -15.18 -10.21 23.56
C ASN A 7 -15.97 -10.35 22.24
N VAL A 8 -15.52 -9.68 21.18
CA VAL A 8 -16.12 -9.70 19.84
C VAL A 8 -15.09 -10.25 18.86
N SER A 9 -15.45 -11.31 18.13
CA SER A 9 -14.56 -11.91 17.13
C SER A 9 -14.48 -11.05 15.86
N ALA A 10 -13.30 -11.04 15.24
CA ALA A 10 -13.09 -10.34 13.97
C ALA A 10 -13.99 -10.89 12.83
N ASP A 11 -14.39 -12.16 12.90
CA ASP A 11 -15.29 -12.76 11.91
C ASP A 11 -16.72 -12.26 12.06
N LEU A 12 -17.21 -12.09 13.30
CA LEU A 12 -18.51 -11.48 13.53
C LEU A 12 -18.53 -10.02 13.03
N ILE A 13 -17.49 -9.25 13.35
CA ILE A 13 -17.35 -7.87 12.85
C ILE A 13 -17.38 -7.85 11.34
N TRP A 14 -16.68 -8.78 10.67
CA TRP A 14 -16.68 -8.90 9.22
C TRP A 14 -18.08 -9.14 8.65
N GLU A 15 -18.84 -10.09 9.19
CA GLU A 15 -20.19 -10.39 8.69
C GLU A 15 -21.13 -9.17 8.82
N VAL A 16 -20.94 -8.34 9.84
CA VAL A 16 -21.70 -7.09 10.00
C VAL A 16 -21.28 -6.04 8.95
N VAL A 17 -19.98 -5.86 8.72
CA VAL A 17 -19.45 -4.72 7.93
C VAL A 17 -19.14 -5.05 6.46
N ARG A 18 -19.19 -6.31 6.05
CA ARG A 18 -18.86 -6.76 4.67
C ARG A 18 -19.80 -6.20 3.62
N ALA A 19 -21.07 -5.96 3.95
CA ALA A 19 -22.04 -5.43 3.00
C ALA A 19 -21.91 -3.92 2.85
N GLN A 20 -21.67 -3.22 3.97
CA GLN A 20 -21.60 -1.77 4.00
C GLN A 20 -20.62 -1.29 5.08
N ASN A 21 -19.64 -0.49 4.67
CA ASN A 21 -18.72 0.22 5.57
C ASN A 21 -18.17 1.48 4.88
N ALA A 22 -17.66 2.44 5.66
CA ALA A 22 -17.17 3.71 5.14
C ALA A 22 -15.95 3.59 4.19
N PHE A 23 -15.24 2.46 4.23
CA PHE A 23 -14.09 2.21 3.37
C PHE A 23 -14.46 1.51 2.06
N LEU A 24 -15.69 1.04 1.91
CA LEU A 24 -16.15 0.28 0.76
C LEU A 24 -16.28 1.20 -0.46
N VAL A 25 -15.68 0.79 -1.56
CA VAL A 25 -15.83 1.44 -2.86
C VAL A 25 -16.29 0.39 -3.86
N ASN A 26 -17.59 0.38 -4.10
CA ASN A 26 -18.20 -0.44 -5.14
C ASN A 26 -18.15 0.32 -6.46
N ARG A 27 -17.58 -0.30 -7.49
CA ARG A 27 -17.61 0.22 -8.86
C ARG A 27 -18.35 -0.76 -9.74
N ASN A 28 -19.28 -0.24 -10.53
CA ASN A 28 -20.02 -1.03 -11.52
C ASN A 28 -19.15 -1.32 -12.76
N ASP A 29 -18.05 -0.59 -12.93
CA ASP A 29 -17.08 -0.79 -14.01
C ASP A 29 -16.22 -2.04 -13.79
N ALA A 30 -15.68 -2.58 -14.89
CA ALA A 30 -14.75 -3.72 -14.88
C ALA A 30 -15.28 -4.97 -14.14
N GLY A 31 -16.58 -5.26 -14.26
CA GLY A 31 -17.18 -6.51 -13.76
C GLY A 31 -17.60 -6.49 -12.29
N GLY A 32 -17.94 -5.32 -11.73
CA GLY A 32 -18.43 -5.21 -10.35
C GLY A 32 -17.30 -5.22 -9.31
N LEU A 33 -16.19 -4.54 -9.60
CA LEU A 33 -15.00 -4.54 -8.76
C LEU A 33 -15.26 -3.88 -7.39
N GLN A 34 -15.09 -4.66 -6.32
CA GLN A 34 -15.16 -4.17 -4.94
C GLN A 34 -13.78 -3.82 -4.39
N LEU A 35 -13.57 -2.53 -4.13
CA LEU A 35 -12.33 -1.98 -3.59
C LEU A 35 -12.52 -1.48 -2.16
N SER A 36 -11.41 -1.25 -1.47
CA SER A 36 -11.39 -0.72 -0.12
C SER A 36 -10.37 0.42 0.00
N ARG A 37 -10.76 1.50 0.68
CA ARG A 37 -9.93 2.66 1.03
C ARG A 37 -9.27 2.56 2.42
N ASP A 38 -9.34 1.39 3.06
CA ASP A 38 -8.76 1.18 4.38
C ASP A 38 -7.23 1.46 4.36
N PRO A 39 -6.72 2.35 5.23
CA PRO A 39 -5.27 2.63 5.31
C PRO A 39 -4.41 1.42 5.67
N LEU A 40 -5.01 0.38 6.25
CA LEU A 40 -4.36 -0.86 6.66
C LEU A 40 -4.55 -2.01 5.65
N ASN A 41 -5.02 -1.70 4.44
CA ASN A 41 -5.17 -2.65 3.35
C ASN A 41 -4.04 -2.50 2.33
N LEU A 42 -3.24 -3.56 2.15
CA LEU A 42 -2.06 -3.53 1.27
C LEU A 42 -2.40 -3.56 -0.23
N VAL A 43 -3.52 -4.18 -0.60
CA VAL A 43 -3.90 -4.47 -2.00
C VAL A 43 -5.13 -3.66 -2.44
N ASN A 44 -5.74 -2.90 -1.53
CA ASN A 44 -6.97 -2.12 -1.73
C ASN A 44 -8.17 -2.96 -2.20
N LYS A 45 -8.15 -4.28 -1.97
CA LYS A 45 -9.27 -5.18 -2.30
C LYS A 45 -10.21 -5.31 -1.11
N HIS A 46 -11.52 -5.29 -1.34
CA HIS A 46 -12.46 -5.60 -0.28
C HIS A 46 -12.48 -7.12 -0.01
N SER A 47 -11.78 -7.56 1.02
CA SER A 47 -11.71 -8.97 1.39
C SER A 47 -11.31 -9.12 2.87
N ARG A 48 -11.85 -10.15 3.53
CA ARG A 48 -11.59 -10.48 4.94
C ARG A 48 -10.10 -10.51 5.29
N LYS A 49 -9.26 -11.04 4.39
CA LYS A 49 -7.81 -11.16 4.58
C LYS A 49 -7.12 -9.79 4.70
N TYR A 50 -7.55 -8.82 3.90
CA TYR A 50 -6.91 -7.50 3.79
C TYR A 50 -7.64 -6.39 4.55
N ALA A 51 -8.80 -6.68 5.15
CA ALA A 51 -9.55 -5.75 5.98
C ALA A 51 -8.81 -5.50 7.31
N GLY A 52 -7.92 -4.51 7.32
CA GLY A 52 -7.09 -4.19 8.48
C GLY A 52 -7.88 -3.52 9.59
N PHE A 53 -8.96 -2.80 9.28
CA PHE A 53 -9.86 -2.23 10.29
C PHE A 53 -10.55 -3.31 11.15
N VAL A 54 -10.86 -4.48 10.58
CA VAL A 54 -11.50 -5.61 11.27
C VAL A 54 -10.51 -6.51 12.00
N ASN A 55 -9.36 -6.81 11.37
CA ASN A 55 -8.38 -7.74 11.95
C ASN A 55 -7.69 -7.17 13.19
N ASP A 56 -7.39 -8.04 14.16
CA ASP A 56 -6.59 -7.70 15.36
C ASP A 56 -5.14 -7.33 15.00
N LYS A 57 -4.57 -8.07 14.03
CA LYS A 57 -3.26 -7.80 13.44
C LYS A 57 -3.45 -7.27 12.02
N ALA A 58 -2.83 -6.13 11.72
CA ALA A 58 -2.90 -5.52 10.40
C ALA A 58 -1.61 -4.76 10.11
N ILE A 59 -1.28 -4.66 8.82
CA ILE A 59 -0.13 -3.92 8.31
C ILE A 59 -0.60 -3.02 7.18
N GLY A 60 -0.44 -1.73 7.35
CA GLY A 60 -0.59 -0.71 6.32
C GLY A 60 0.76 -0.20 5.86
N VAL A 61 0.83 0.21 4.60
CA VAL A 61 2.02 0.82 4.02
C VAL A 61 1.60 2.06 3.23
N VAL A 62 2.07 3.23 3.68
CA VAL A 62 1.68 4.55 3.18
C VAL A 62 2.94 5.32 2.75
N PRO A 63 2.88 6.14 1.68
CA PRO A 63 3.97 7.05 1.34
C PRO A 63 4.25 8.03 2.50
N ASN A 64 5.53 8.34 2.71
CA ASN A 64 5.95 9.40 3.63
C ASN A 64 6.08 10.74 2.89
N GLU A 65 5.80 11.86 3.57
CA GLU A 65 5.80 13.22 2.99
C GLU A 65 7.17 13.61 2.43
N LYS A 66 8.25 13.33 3.17
CA LYS A 66 9.64 13.65 2.78
C LYS A 66 10.28 12.54 1.94
N GLY A 67 9.46 11.78 1.21
CA GLY A 67 9.89 10.58 0.49
C GLY A 67 10.15 9.38 1.40
N GLY A 68 10.16 8.18 0.80
CA GLY A 68 10.22 6.92 1.52
C GLY A 68 8.83 6.41 1.94
N VAL A 69 8.81 5.52 2.93
CA VAL A 69 7.62 4.72 3.23
C VAL A 69 7.39 4.65 4.74
N LYS A 70 6.14 4.83 5.16
CA LYS A 70 5.66 4.62 6.52
C LYS A 70 4.94 3.27 6.60
N VAL A 71 5.36 2.41 7.50
CA VAL A 71 4.70 1.13 7.79
C VAL A 71 3.93 1.28 9.10
N ILE A 72 2.63 0.99 9.05
CA ILE A 72 1.71 1.09 10.17
C ILE A 72 1.33 -0.33 10.56
N SER A 73 1.47 -0.69 11.83
CA SER A 73 1.07 -1.99 12.36
C SER A 73 0.14 -1.85 13.55
N LYS A 74 -0.85 -2.73 13.67
CA LYS A 74 -1.74 -2.77 14.84
C LYS A 74 -1.07 -3.42 16.05
N ASN A 75 -1.22 -2.80 17.21
CA ASN A 75 -0.76 -3.34 18.48
C ASN A 75 -1.90 -4.08 19.20
N GLN A 76 -1.76 -5.41 19.32
CA GLN A 76 -2.77 -6.25 19.97
C GLN A 76 -2.99 -5.90 21.45
N LYS A 77 -1.97 -5.42 22.16
CA LYS A 77 -2.07 -5.10 23.59
C LYS A 77 -2.98 -3.90 23.87
N ASN A 78 -3.11 -2.99 22.90
CA ASN A 78 -3.79 -1.71 23.06
C ASN A 78 -5.01 -1.62 22.12
N PHE A 79 -5.68 -2.74 21.83
CA PHE A 79 -6.81 -2.77 20.89
C PHE A 79 -7.96 -1.83 21.31
N ASN A 80 -8.18 -1.66 22.61
CA ASN A 80 -9.21 -0.79 23.19
C ASN A 80 -8.81 0.69 23.27
N LYS A 81 -7.59 1.06 22.86
CA LYS A 81 -7.07 2.42 22.92
C LYS A 81 -6.70 2.88 21.50
N PRO A 82 -7.65 3.48 20.74
CA PRO A 82 -7.42 3.85 19.35
C PRO A 82 -6.17 4.70 19.11
N SER A 83 -5.85 5.62 20.03
CA SER A 83 -4.66 6.49 19.93
C SER A 83 -3.33 5.73 20.08
N LYS A 84 -3.31 4.62 20.81
CA LYS A 84 -2.13 3.79 21.08
C LYS A 84 -2.18 2.42 20.38
N GLY A 85 -3.22 2.20 19.59
CA GLY A 85 -3.49 0.94 18.89
C GLY A 85 -2.65 0.74 17.63
N TYR A 86 -1.95 1.78 17.19
CA TYR A 86 -1.08 1.76 16.01
C TYR A 86 0.37 2.05 16.39
N THR A 87 1.28 1.31 15.77
CA THR A 87 2.72 1.57 15.80
C THR A 87 3.15 1.94 14.40
N GLU A 88 3.76 3.11 14.25
CA GLU A 88 4.29 3.61 12.98
C GLU A 88 5.81 3.49 12.95
N VAL A 89 6.33 2.94 11.85
CA VAL A 89 7.77 2.89 11.58
C VAL A 89 8.03 3.56 10.24
N THR A 90 8.85 4.61 10.26
CA THR A 90 9.17 5.39 9.06
C THR A 90 10.52 4.98 8.48
N TYR A 91 10.55 4.68 7.18
CA TYR A 91 11.76 4.43 6.42
C TYR A 91 11.97 5.58 5.43
N GLY A 92 12.93 6.46 5.73
CA GLY A 92 13.24 7.62 4.90
C GLY A 92 13.66 7.27 3.46
N GLY A 93 13.51 8.24 2.55
CA GLY A 93 13.86 8.10 1.13
C GLY A 93 15.32 7.66 0.89
N ASN A 94 16.25 8.22 1.67
CA ASN A 94 17.69 7.96 1.54
C ASN A 94 18.11 6.54 1.93
N LYS A 95 17.25 5.79 2.64
CA LYS A 95 17.56 4.40 3.01
C LYS A 95 17.53 3.51 1.78
N SER A 96 18.52 2.62 1.64
CA SER A 96 18.59 1.66 0.54
C SER A 96 17.30 0.82 0.43
N SER A 97 16.77 0.69 -0.79
CA SER A 97 15.54 -0.06 -1.07
C SER A 97 15.62 -1.50 -0.58
N ARG A 98 16.78 -2.17 -0.74
CA ARG A 98 16.98 -3.54 -0.27
C ARG A 98 16.82 -3.64 1.25
N LYS A 99 17.38 -2.68 1.99
CA LYS A 99 17.26 -2.65 3.46
C LYS A 99 15.83 -2.36 3.89
N THR A 100 15.13 -1.47 3.19
CA THR A 100 13.71 -1.20 3.46
C THR A 100 12.86 -2.44 3.20
N TYR A 101 13.01 -3.13 2.06
CA TYR A 101 12.24 -4.33 1.74
C TYR A 101 12.48 -5.46 2.76
N SER A 102 13.75 -5.69 3.12
CA SER A 102 14.10 -6.68 4.14
C SER A 102 13.50 -6.33 5.51
N ALA A 103 13.51 -5.05 5.89
CA ALA A 103 12.94 -4.59 7.15
C ALA A 103 11.41 -4.78 7.19
N VAL A 104 10.69 -4.40 6.12
CA VAL A 104 9.23 -4.61 6.05
C VAL A 104 8.87 -6.10 6.03
N ALA A 105 9.62 -6.91 5.28
CA ALA A 105 9.41 -8.36 5.27
C ALA A 105 9.58 -8.99 6.65
N ARG A 106 10.57 -8.53 7.43
CA ARG A 106 10.76 -8.93 8.82
C ARG A 106 9.65 -8.40 9.71
N GLN A 107 9.24 -7.14 9.57
CA GLN A 107 8.13 -6.59 10.36
C GLN A 107 6.82 -7.35 10.14
N ALA A 108 6.59 -7.85 8.92
CA ALA A 108 5.40 -8.65 8.61
C ALA A 108 5.46 -10.08 9.13
N ALA A 109 6.59 -10.76 9.00
CA ALA A 109 6.68 -12.21 9.23
C ALA A 109 7.43 -12.61 10.52
N ALA A 110 8.35 -11.78 11.01
CA ALA A 110 9.11 -12.10 12.21
C ALA A 110 8.19 -12.20 13.43
N GLY A 111 8.51 -13.10 14.36
CA GLY A 111 7.72 -13.32 15.57
C GLY A 111 6.30 -13.82 15.33
N GLY A 112 5.98 -14.37 14.14
CA GLY A 112 4.66 -14.93 13.84
C GLY A 112 3.55 -13.88 13.77
N TYR A 113 3.85 -12.66 13.31
CA TYR A 113 2.84 -11.59 13.23
C TYR A 113 1.79 -11.86 12.14
N ARG A 114 2.13 -11.64 10.85
CA ARG A 114 1.27 -11.89 9.67
C ARG A 114 2.11 -12.27 8.44
N GLY A 115 2.66 -13.48 8.47
CA GLY A 115 3.50 -14.01 7.39
C GLY A 115 2.78 -14.09 6.04
N ASP A 116 1.46 -14.24 6.05
CA ASP A 116 0.57 -14.26 4.88
C ASP A 116 0.54 -12.93 4.10
N LEU A 117 0.86 -11.81 4.76
CA LEU A 117 0.90 -10.47 4.16
C LEU A 117 2.28 -10.04 3.71
N ARG A 118 3.32 -10.83 4.01
CA ARG A 118 4.72 -10.47 3.76
C ARG A 118 4.96 -10.07 2.31
N GLU A 119 4.47 -10.87 1.37
CA GLU A 119 4.66 -10.63 -0.05
C GLU A 119 3.96 -9.34 -0.50
N ALA A 120 2.68 -9.20 -0.18
CA ALA A 120 1.88 -8.02 -0.50
C ALA A 120 2.49 -6.74 0.10
N ALA A 121 3.05 -6.81 1.31
CA ALA A 121 3.70 -5.69 1.96
C ALA A 121 4.95 -5.24 1.19
N VAL A 122 5.82 -6.19 0.81
CA VAL A 122 7.03 -5.90 0.02
C VAL A 122 6.67 -5.33 -1.36
N GLN A 123 5.65 -5.89 -2.01
CA GLN A 123 5.15 -5.39 -3.30
C GLN A 123 4.64 -3.95 -3.18
N ARG A 124 3.85 -3.63 -2.15
CA ARG A 124 3.32 -2.29 -1.91
C ARG A 124 4.43 -1.27 -1.65
N VAL A 125 5.43 -1.62 -0.83
CA VAL A 125 6.61 -0.77 -0.57
C VAL A 125 7.39 -0.52 -1.87
N SER A 126 7.57 -1.55 -2.69
CA SER A 126 8.25 -1.45 -3.98
C SER A 126 7.49 -0.52 -4.94
N ALA A 127 6.16 -0.63 -5.00
CA ALA A 127 5.32 0.24 -5.82
C ALA A 127 5.42 1.71 -5.38
N ILE A 128 5.32 2.00 -4.08
CA ILE A 128 5.44 3.38 -3.55
C ILE A 128 6.84 3.95 -3.83
N ARG A 129 7.90 3.16 -3.62
CA ARG A 129 9.25 3.63 -3.96
C ARG A 129 9.45 3.85 -5.44
N ARG A 130 8.79 3.07 -6.30
CA ARG A 130 8.82 3.29 -7.75
C ARG A 130 8.10 4.59 -8.12
N SER A 131 6.94 4.87 -7.52
CA SER A 131 6.17 6.09 -7.82
C SER A 131 6.85 7.37 -7.33
N GLN A 132 7.73 7.28 -6.33
CA GLN A 132 8.50 8.41 -5.80
C GLN A 132 9.74 8.76 -6.64
N ARG A 133 10.11 7.93 -7.62
CA ARG A 133 11.24 8.24 -8.50
C ARG A 133 10.83 9.33 -9.47
N ALA A 134 11.75 10.27 -9.73
CA ALA A 134 11.57 11.23 -10.80
C ALA A 134 11.26 10.50 -12.11
N VAL A 135 10.16 10.89 -12.75
CA VAL A 135 9.81 10.38 -14.07
C VAL A 135 10.83 10.95 -15.04
N LYS A 136 11.59 10.07 -15.70
CA LYS A 136 12.49 10.52 -16.77
C LYS A 136 11.63 11.17 -17.85
N ALA A 137 11.99 12.38 -18.26
CA ALA A 137 11.34 13.04 -19.39
C ALA A 137 11.34 12.08 -20.58
N THR A 138 10.18 11.92 -21.21
CA THR A 138 10.06 11.11 -22.42
C THR A 138 11.04 11.68 -23.44
N PRO A 139 11.99 10.89 -23.96
CA PRO A 139 12.90 11.41 -24.97
C PRO A 139 12.09 11.93 -26.15
N GLU A 140 12.51 13.06 -26.70
CA GLU A 140 11.85 13.67 -27.86
C GLU A 140 11.71 12.63 -28.97
N LYS A 141 10.48 12.50 -29.49
CA LYS A 141 10.19 11.55 -30.56
C LYS A 141 10.93 12.01 -31.80
N LYS A 142 12.03 11.34 -32.14
CA LYS A 142 12.73 11.58 -33.41
C LYS A 142 11.72 11.47 -34.56
N PRO A 143 11.64 12.47 -35.46
CA PRO A 143 10.76 12.41 -36.61
C PRO A 143 11.09 11.17 -37.45
N ARG A 144 10.09 10.31 -37.66
CA ARG A 144 10.22 9.11 -38.50
C ARG A 144 9.62 9.40 -39.87
N GLY A 145 10.38 9.09 -40.92
CA GLY A 145 10.00 9.32 -42.31
C GLY A 145 10.63 10.58 -42.93
N VAL A 146 10.79 10.55 -44.25
CA VAL A 146 11.49 11.61 -45.02
C VAL A 146 10.76 12.95 -44.90
N LYS A 147 9.42 12.95 -44.95
CA LYS A 147 8.60 14.17 -44.80
C LYS A 147 8.72 14.83 -43.43
N ALA A 148 8.75 14.03 -42.36
CA ALA A 148 8.88 14.55 -41.00
C ALA A 148 10.29 15.08 -40.72
N LYS A 149 11.32 14.51 -41.36
CA LYS A 149 12.70 15.03 -41.31
C LYS A 149 12.84 16.36 -42.08
N ALA A 150 12.17 16.49 -43.23
CA ALA A 150 12.18 17.72 -44.01
C ALA A 150 11.46 18.88 -43.29
N ALA A 151 10.32 18.61 -42.64
CA ALA A 151 9.61 19.61 -41.83
C ALA A 151 10.44 20.10 -40.64
N ALA A 152 11.11 19.18 -39.93
CA ALA A 152 11.99 19.55 -38.82
C ALA A 152 13.26 20.31 -39.26
N ALA A 153 13.74 20.10 -40.48
CA ALA A 153 14.85 20.88 -41.04
C ALA A 153 14.41 22.30 -41.42
N ALA A 154 13.20 22.46 -41.98
CA ALA A 154 12.64 23.76 -42.33
C ALA A 154 12.32 24.64 -41.09
N GLU A 155 11.87 24.04 -39.98
CA GLU A 155 11.68 24.76 -38.71
C GLU A 155 12.99 25.12 -38.00
N ALA A 156 14.11 24.47 -38.32
CA ALA A 156 15.41 24.75 -37.70
C ALA A 156 16.23 25.84 -38.44
N GLU A 157 15.82 26.19 -39.66
CA GLU A 157 16.50 27.17 -40.52
C GLU A 157 15.81 28.55 -40.52
N ALA A 158 14.68 28.68 -39.80
CA ALA A 158 13.92 29.92 -39.57
C ALA A 158 14.18 30.46 -38.14
#